data_AF-A0A533SIQ8-F1
#
_entry.id   AF-A0A533SIQ8-F1
#
_cell.length_a   1.000
_cell.length_b   1.000
_cell.length_c   1.000
_cell.angle_alpha   90.00
_cell.angle_beta   90.00
_cell.angle_gamma   90.00
#
_symmetry.space_group_name_H-M   'P 1'
#
loop_
_entity.id
_entity.type
_entity.pdbx_description
1 polymer ?
#
loop_
_entity_poly.entity_id
_entity_poly.type
_entity_poly.pdbx_seq_one_letter_code
_entity_poly.pdbx_strand_id
1 'polypeptide(L)'
;MLSHDPQAQLQRSVDEFSKINPVRPIVPMGPAYSEGGWTPTGAEITWFMQKAQALGLSAVNFFSWDESHVRQPAIWDAIAKYPWSVDNTIKDITDLFIEALNTHNPDMVTALYAADAVHITGKRTLQGPVNIRGWYDDLITHRFPTNTFNLTGVDGTGPTRHFTWTTTSPYGNITDGNDTFGIVDGKIAYHYTYFNVT
;
A
#
# COMPACT_ATOMS: atom_id res chain seq x y z
N MET A 1 19.11 32.18 0.25
CA MET A 1 18.15 31.77 1.29
C MET A 1 18.47 30.32 1.61
N LEU A 2 18.89 30.04 2.83
CA LEU A 2 19.18 28.67 3.24
C LEU A 2 17.86 27.90 3.29
N SER A 3 17.83 26.65 2.81
CA SER A 3 16.57 25.93 2.60
C SER A 3 16.07 25.25 3.88
N HIS A 4 14.79 25.45 4.19
CA HIS A 4 14.12 24.97 5.41
C HIS A 4 12.78 24.27 5.08
N ASP A 5 12.71 23.60 3.92
CA ASP A 5 11.51 22.90 3.44
C ASP A 5 11.85 21.43 3.09
N PRO A 6 12.10 20.58 4.09
CA PRO A 6 12.47 19.19 3.85
C PRO A 6 11.34 18.39 3.19
N GLN A 7 10.08 18.81 3.35
CA GLN A 7 8.93 18.06 2.83
C GLN A 7 8.82 18.20 1.31
N ALA A 8 8.89 19.43 0.78
CA ALA A 8 8.85 19.66 -0.65
C ALA A 8 10.10 19.10 -1.35
N GLN A 9 11.26 19.23 -0.71
CA GLN A 9 12.52 18.67 -1.23
C GLN A 9 12.50 17.15 -1.31
N LEU A 10 12.00 16.48 -0.27
CA LEU A 10 11.87 15.02 -0.28
C LEU A 10 10.87 14.55 -1.33
N GLN A 11 9.68 15.15 -1.41
CA GLN A 11 8.69 14.84 -2.44
C GLN A 11 9.30 14.92 -3.84
N ARG A 12 9.95 16.06 -4.14
CA ARG A 12 10.58 16.28 -5.45
C ARG A 12 11.64 15.21 -5.75
N SER A 13 12.47 14.88 -4.77
CA SER A 13 13.53 13.86 -4.93
C SER A 13 12.94 12.48 -5.23
N VAL A 14 11.87 12.10 -4.54
CA VAL A 14 11.14 10.84 -4.79
C VAL A 14 10.48 10.84 -6.17
N ASP A 15 9.83 11.94 -6.56
CA ASP A 15 9.17 12.07 -7.87
C ASP A 15 10.16 12.01 -9.03
N GLU A 16 11.34 12.62 -8.87
CA GLU A 16 12.40 12.61 -9.87
C GLU A 16 13.06 11.22 -9.95
N PHE A 17 13.40 10.61 -8.81
CA PHE A 17 14.03 9.28 -8.79
C PHE A 17 13.09 8.18 -9.31
N SER A 18 11.79 8.27 -9.02
CA SER A 18 10.79 7.30 -9.48
C SER A 18 10.61 7.29 -11.01
N LYS A 19 11.17 8.27 -11.73
CA LYS A 19 11.17 8.32 -13.20
C LYS A 19 12.39 7.63 -13.83
N ILE A 20 13.36 7.19 -13.03
CA ILE A 20 14.58 6.52 -13.50
C ILE A 20 14.33 5.01 -13.55
N ASN A 21 14.51 4.40 -14.73
CA ASN A 21 14.29 2.97 -14.95
C ASN A 21 15.61 2.17 -14.83
N PRO A 22 15.66 1.03 -14.10
CA PRO A 22 14.60 0.50 -13.24
C PRO A 22 14.44 1.27 -11.94
N VAL A 23 13.20 1.44 -11.49
CA VAL A 23 12.91 2.04 -10.18
C VAL A 23 13.40 1.09 -9.10
N ARG A 24 14.24 1.60 -8.19
CA ARG A 24 14.74 0.86 -7.03
C ARG A 24 14.08 1.38 -5.76
N PRO A 25 14.02 0.57 -4.68
CA PRO A 25 13.60 1.06 -3.37
C PRO A 25 14.36 2.32 -2.95
N ILE A 26 13.65 3.29 -2.41
CA ILE A 26 14.20 4.59 -2.01
C ILE A 26 14.31 4.63 -0.49
N VAL A 27 15.52 4.89 0.01
CA VAL A 27 15.79 5.18 1.43
C VAL A 27 16.45 6.56 1.47
N PRO A 28 15.70 7.64 1.75
CA PRO A 28 16.23 8.98 1.68
C PRO A 28 17.12 9.29 2.90
N MET A 29 18.05 10.20 2.69
CA MET A 29 19.00 10.66 3.70
C MET A 29 18.64 12.06 4.18
N GLY A 30 18.29 12.17 5.46
CA GLY A 30 18.02 13.43 6.13
C GLY A 30 19.31 14.12 6.60
N PRO A 31 19.33 15.46 6.63
CA PRO A 31 20.50 16.20 7.10
C PRO A 31 20.45 16.40 8.62
N ALA A 32 21.44 15.86 9.32
CA ALA A 32 21.66 15.93 10.75
C ALA A 32 23.01 16.62 11.07
N TYR A 33 23.36 17.65 10.29
CA TYR A 33 24.61 18.42 10.37
C TYR A 33 24.35 19.91 10.12
N SER A 34 25.35 20.75 10.38
CA SER A 34 25.34 22.18 10.03
C SER A 34 26.39 22.48 8.97
N GLU A 35 26.10 23.41 8.08
CA GLU A 35 27.03 23.83 7.02
C GLU A 35 26.85 25.30 6.69
N GLY A 36 27.94 26.08 6.61
CA GLY A 36 27.88 27.47 6.13
C GLY A 36 26.88 28.39 6.85
N GLY A 37 26.62 28.17 8.15
CA GLY A 37 25.63 28.93 8.93
C GLY A 37 24.19 28.43 8.81
N TRP A 38 23.97 27.33 8.09
CA TRP A 38 22.71 26.60 8.06
C TRP A 38 22.72 25.44 9.05
N THR A 39 21.57 25.21 9.68
CA THR A 39 21.34 24.12 10.62
C THR A 39 19.87 23.72 10.55
N PRO A 40 19.53 22.44 10.37
CA PRO A 40 18.15 21.98 10.45
C PRO A 40 17.68 21.96 11.91
N THR A 41 16.39 22.16 12.11
CA THR A 41 15.74 22.09 13.42
C THR A 41 15.21 20.69 13.70
N GLY A 42 15.02 20.33 14.97
CA GLY A 42 14.37 19.07 15.33
C GLY A 42 12.95 18.91 14.76
N ALA A 43 12.24 20.02 14.53
CA ALA A 43 10.94 20.02 13.86
C ALA A 43 11.07 19.62 12.38
N GLU A 44 12.05 20.17 11.66
CA GLU A 44 12.31 19.82 10.26
C GLU A 44 12.73 18.36 10.08
N ILE A 45 13.50 17.83 11.02
CA ILE A 45 13.85 16.40 11.07
C ILE A 45 12.59 15.54 11.24
N THR A 46 11.69 15.95 12.13
CA THR A 46 10.39 15.27 12.33
C THR A 46 9.53 15.35 11.06
N TRP A 47 9.44 16.52 10.43
CA TRP A 47 8.69 16.71 9.19
C TRP A 47 9.24 15.88 8.03
N PHE A 48 10.57 15.74 7.94
CA PHE A 48 11.22 14.87 6.97
C PHE A 48 10.79 13.40 7.15
N MET A 49 10.82 12.89 8.38
CA MET A 49 10.39 11.51 8.68
C MET A 49 8.90 11.30 8.43
N GLN A 50 8.05 12.25 8.83
CA GLN A 50 6.61 12.21 8.55
C GLN A 50 6.33 12.19 7.05
N LYS A 51 7.03 13.02 6.28
CA LYS A 51 6.89 13.05 4.82
C LYS A 51 7.36 11.75 4.19
N ALA A 52 8.47 11.17 4.65
CA ALA A 52 8.93 9.87 4.19
C ALA A 52 7.89 8.77 4.42
N GLN A 53 7.24 8.75 5.58
CA GLN A 53 6.16 7.81 5.85
C GLN A 53 4.92 8.08 4.99
N ALA A 54 4.51 9.33 4.82
CA ALA A 54 3.38 9.70 3.97
C ALA A 54 3.60 9.37 2.48
N LEU A 55 4.86 9.24 2.05
CA LEU A 55 5.27 8.78 0.73
C LEU A 55 5.36 7.25 0.60
N GLY A 56 5.07 6.51 1.67
CA GLY A 56 5.16 5.04 1.69
C GLY A 56 6.59 4.51 1.67
N LEU A 57 7.59 5.31 2.07
CA LEU A 57 8.97 4.86 2.14
C LEU A 57 9.17 3.94 3.34
N SER A 58 9.97 2.89 3.17
CA SER A 58 10.16 1.84 4.17
C SER A 58 11.11 2.24 5.29
N ALA A 59 12.03 3.17 5.04
CA ALA A 59 13.03 3.63 5.99
C ALA A 59 13.59 5.01 5.60
N VAL A 60 14.35 5.61 6.52
CA VAL A 60 15.23 6.77 6.28
C VAL A 60 16.57 6.55 6.97
N ASN A 61 17.60 7.27 6.55
CA ASN A 61 18.83 7.43 7.34
C ASN A 61 19.18 8.91 7.51
N PHE A 62 20.21 9.20 8.31
CA PHE A 62 20.63 10.56 8.60
C PHE A 62 22.14 10.70 8.49
N PHE A 63 22.58 11.76 7.82
CA PHE A 63 23.98 12.19 7.81
C PHE A 63 24.07 13.56 8.50
N SER A 64 24.89 13.79 9.52
CA SER A 64 25.91 12.90 10.06
C SER A 64 25.67 12.59 11.55
N TRP A 65 25.96 11.34 11.94
CA TRP A 65 25.76 10.85 13.30
C TRP A 65 26.69 11.55 14.31
N ASP A 66 27.93 11.81 13.91
CA ASP A 66 28.96 12.46 14.74
C ASP A 66 28.59 13.91 15.10
N GLU A 67 28.05 14.68 14.15
CA GLU A 67 27.58 16.04 14.40
C GLU A 67 26.30 16.04 15.25
N SER A 68 25.30 15.23 14.89
CA SER A 68 24.01 15.23 15.61
C SER A 68 24.11 14.72 17.04
N HIS A 69 24.89 13.66 17.28
CA HIS A 69 25.01 13.07 18.62
C HIS A 69 25.74 13.99 19.61
N VAL A 70 26.74 14.77 19.15
CA VAL A 70 27.59 15.58 20.03
C VAL A 70 27.17 17.05 20.06
N ARG A 71 26.82 17.63 18.92
CA ARG A 71 26.63 19.08 18.77
C ARG A 71 25.18 19.50 18.63
N GLN A 72 24.29 18.57 18.28
CA GLN A 72 22.88 18.88 18.02
C GLN A 72 21.93 17.92 18.73
N PRO A 73 21.89 17.93 20.08
CA PRO A 73 21.07 16.99 20.85
C PRO A 73 19.58 17.09 20.50
N ALA A 74 19.08 18.27 20.08
CA ALA A 74 17.70 18.42 19.64
C ALA A 74 17.39 17.68 18.32
N ILE A 75 18.34 17.61 17.39
CA ILE A 75 18.23 16.81 16.17
C ILE A 75 18.26 15.33 16.53
N TRP A 76 19.26 14.92 17.33
CA TRP A 76 19.40 13.53 17.75
C TRP A 76 18.16 13.03 18.48
N ASP A 77 17.63 13.83 19.41
CA ASP A 77 16.40 13.51 20.13
C ASP A 77 15.20 13.36 19.21
N ALA A 78 15.08 14.22 18.19
CA ALA A 78 14.01 14.09 17.20
C ALA A 78 14.11 12.76 16.44
N ILE A 79 15.31 12.37 15.99
CA ILE A 79 15.55 11.10 15.30
C ILE A 79 15.25 9.91 16.22
N ALA A 80 15.86 9.90 17.41
CA ALA A 80 15.82 8.75 18.31
C ALA A 80 14.44 8.52 18.94
N LYS A 81 13.65 9.58 19.14
CA LYS A 81 12.31 9.50 19.75
C LYS A 81 11.18 9.39 18.72
N TYR A 82 11.48 9.56 17.43
CA TYR A 82 10.45 9.47 16.40
C TYR A 82 9.83 8.07 16.40
N PRO A 83 8.52 7.94 16.59
CA PRO A 83 7.85 6.64 16.61
C PRO A 83 7.67 6.16 15.18
N TRP A 84 8.76 5.70 14.55
CA TRP A 84 8.72 5.18 13.20
C TRP A 84 7.81 3.95 13.15
N SER A 85 6.57 4.16 12.75
CA SER A 85 5.66 3.05 12.47
C SER A 85 6.22 2.19 11.36
N VAL A 86 6.38 0.91 11.64
CA VAL A 86 6.63 -0.14 10.65
C VAL A 86 5.36 -0.52 9.88
N ASP A 87 4.21 0.10 10.17
CA ASP A 87 2.95 -0.07 9.41
C ASP A 87 2.94 0.69 8.07
N ASN A 88 4.09 0.69 7.37
CA ASN A 88 4.17 1.02 5.96
C ASN A 88 4.33 -0.26 5.13
N THR A 89 3.65 -1.35 5.51
CA THR A 89 3.27 -2.31 4.49
C THR A 89 2.31 -1.55 3.58
N ILE A 90 2.82 -1.07 2.43
CA ILE A 90 1.95 -0.94 1.27
C ILE A 90 1.42 -2.36 1.08
N LYS A 91 0.25 -2.61 1.67
CA LYS A 91 -0.41 -3.90 1.61
C LYS A 91 -0.55 -4.23 0.15
N ASP A 92 -0.19 -5.45 -0.21
CA ASP A 92 -0.38 -5.86 -1.59
C ASP A 92 -1.87 -5.75 -1.91
N ILE A 93 -2.20 -5.53 -3.18
CA ILE A 93 -3.60 -5.39 -3.57
C ILE A 93 -4.42 -6.65 -3.23
N THR A 94 -3.78 -7.81 -3.10
CA THR A 94 -4.39 -9.06 -2.61
C THR A 94 -4.79 -8.98 -1.13
N ASP A 95 -3.94 -8.42 -0.27
CA ASP A 95 -4.28 -8.16 1.14
C ASP A 95 -5.42 -7.14 1.24
N LEU A 96 -5.32 -6.01 0.51
CA LEU A 96 -6.36 -4.98 0.48
C LEU A 96 -7.70 -5.54 -0.01
N PHE A 97 -7.66 -6.44 -0.98
CA PHE A 97 -8.84 -7.11 -1.50
C PHE A 97 -9.51 -8.01 -0.45
N ILE A 98 -8.74 -8.83 0.26
CA ILE A 98 -9.28 -9.70 1.32
C ILE A 98 -9.82 -8.88 2.49
N GLU A 99 -9.14 -7.80 2.86
CA GLU A 99 -9.65 -6.84 3.85
C GLU A 99 -10.96 -6.22 3.40
N ALA A 100 -11.07 -5.79 2.14
CA ALA A 100 -12.29 -5.25 1.57
C ALA A 100 -13.44 -6.28 1.57
N LEU A 101 -13.19 -7.55 1.23
CA LEU A 101 -14.19 -8.60 1.31
C LEU A 101 -14.72 -8.76 2.74
N ASN A 102 -13.83 -8.73 3.72
CA ASN A 102 -14.16 -8.87 5.14
C ASN A 102 -14.89 -7.65 5.73
N THR A 103 -14.98 -6.53 5.00
CA THR A 103 -15.88 -5.43 5.39
C THR A 103 -17.34 -5.72 5.10
N HIS A 104 -17.64 -6.75 4.30
CA HIS A 104 -18.97 -7.04 3.75
C HIS A 104 -19.63 -5.83 3.06
N ASN A 105 -18.80 -4.88 2.58
CA ASN A 105 -19.25 -3.71 1.88
C ASN A 105 -18.77 -3.79 0.41
N PRO A 106 -19.68 -4.02 -0.56
CA PRO A 106 -19.27 -4.16 -1.96
C PRO A 106 -18.65 -2.89 -2.54
N ASP A 107 -18.90 -1.72 -1.95
CA ASP A 107 -18.27 -0.46 -2.35
C ASP A 107 -16.77 -0.45 -2.01
N MET A 108 -16.37 -1.05 -0.89
CA MET A 108 -14.95 -1.15 -0.50
C MET A 108 -14.17 -2.04 -1.46
N VAL A 109 -14.78 -3.14 -1.90
CA VAL A 109 -14.16 -4.05 -2.88
C VAL A 109 -14.06 -3.38 -4.24
N THR A 110 -15.16 -2.75 -4.69
CA THR A 110 -15.23 -2.09 -6.01
C THR A 110 -14.29 -0.89 -6.10
N ALA A 111 -13.99 -0.23 -4.98
CA ALA A 111 -13.02 0.87 -4.93
C ALA A 111 -11.59 0.46 -5.35
N LEU A 112 -11.25 -0.84 -5.35
CA LEU A 112 -9.96 -1.36 -5.81
C LEU A 112 -9.85 -1.50 -7.33
N TYR A 113 -10.97 -1.42 -8.05
CA TYR A 113 -11.03 -1.62 -9.50
C TYR A 113 -10.83 -0.31 -10.28
N ALA A 114 -10.30 -0.43 -11.50
CA ALA A 114 -10.30 0.64 -12.48
C ALA A 114 -11.73 0.87 -13.05
N ALA A 115 -11.99 2.04 -13.62
CA ALA A 115 -13.32 2.41 -14.11
C ALA A 115 -13.80 1.53 -15.28
N ASP A 116 -12.88 1.05 -16.10
CA ASP A 116 -13.10 0.19 -17.26
C ASP A 116 -12.78 -1.29 -16.97
N ALA A 117 -12.60 -1.64 -15.69
CA ALA A 117 -12.15 -2.97 -15.30
C ALA A 117 -13.12 -4.08 -15.69
N VAL A 118 -12.56 -5.27 -15.85
CA VAL A 118 -13.30 -6.47 -16.26
C VAL A 118 -13.10 -7.59 -15.25
N HIS A 119 -14.21 -8.14 -14.73
CA HIS A 119 -14.22 -9.30 -13.85
C HIS A 119 -14.80 -10.52 -14.56
N ILE A 120 -14.06 -11.62 -14.57
CA ILE A 120 -14.33 -12.81 -15.36
C ILE A 120 -14.50 -13.98 -14.39
N THR A 121 -15.65 -14.62 -14.49
CA THR A 121 -15.98 -15.85 -13.76
C THR A 121 -16.14 -16.99 -14.75
N GLY A 122 -16.21 -18.23 -14.27
CA GLY A 122 -16.53 -19.37 -15.14
C GLY A 122 -17.87 -19.27 -15.88
N LYS A 123 -18.77 -18.35 -15.49
CA LYS A 123 -20.11 -18.19 -16.09
C LYS A 123 -20.23 -17.00 -17.04
N ARG A 124 -19.50 -15.91 -16.79
CA ARG A 124 -19.67 -14.63 -17.49
C ARG A 124 -18.52 -13.66 -17.23
N THR A 125 -18.49 -12.64 -18.09
CA THR A 125 -17.67 -11.44 -17.94
C THR A 125 -18.55 -10.27 -17.49
N LEU A 126 -18.08 -9.53 -16.50
CA LEU A 126 -18.71 -8.33 -15.92
C LEU A 126 -17.77 -7.15 -16.17
N GLN A 127 -18.27 -6.07 -16.75
CA GLN A 127 -17.47 -4.90 -17.04
C GLN A 127 -17.99 -3.69 -16.27
N GLY A 128 -17.04 -2.91 -15.73
CA GLY A 128 -17.29 -1.65 -15.05
C GLY A 128 -17.80 -1.81 -13.61
N PRO A 129 -17.70 -0.74 -12.82
CA PRO A 129 -17.89 -0.78 -11.37
C PRO A 129 -19.30 -1.21 -10.95
N VAL A 130 -20.34 -0.84 -11.68
CA VAL A 130 -21.73 -1.19 -11.32
C VAL A 130 -21.96 -2.71 -11.35
N ASN A 131 -21.49 -3.38 -12.40
CA ASN A 131 -21.68 -4.83 -12.56
C ASN A 131 -20.79 -5.62 -11.61
N ILE A 132 -19.54 -5.17 -11.41
CA ILE A 132 -18.60 -5.77 -10.47
C ILE A 132 -19.13 -5.65 -9.03
N ARG A 133 -19.61 -4.46 -8.65
CA ARG A 133 -20.24 -4.23 -7.34
C ARG A 133 -21.42 -5.15 -7.11
N GLY A 134 -22.32 -5.29 -8.09
CA GLY A 134 -23.48 -6.17 -7.97
C GLY A 134 -23.12 -7.64 -7.78
N TRP A 135 -21.99 -8.09 -8.34
CA TRP A 135 -21.48 -9.44 -8.10
C TRP A 135 -20.93 -9.62 -6.70
N TYR A 136 -20.17 -8.64 -6.18
CA TYR A 136 -19.68 -8.69 -4.80
C TYR A 136 -20.81 -8.55 -3.80
N ASP A 137 -21.85 -7.76 -4.07
CA ASP A 137 -23.03 -7.67 -3.22
C ASP A 137 -23.71 -9.04 -3.07
N ASP A 138 -23.94 -9.77 -4.16
CA ASP A 138 -24.43 -11.15 -4.08
C ASP A 138 -23.50 -12.05 -3.26
N LEU A 139 -22.18 -11.98 -3.51
CA LEU A 139 -21.22 -12.85 -2.82
C LEU A 139 -21.15 -12.57 -1.32
N ILE A 140 -20.91 -11.33 -0.92
CA ILE A 140 -20.47 -10.98 0.46
C ILE A 140 -21.58 -10.42 1.34
N THR A 141 -22.77 -10.13 0.80
CA THR A 141 -23.93 -9.67 1.60
C THR A 141 -25.11 -10.64 1.55
N HIS A 142 -25.18 -11.53 0.54
CA HIS A 142 -26.27 -12.50 0.43
C HIS A 142 -25.81 -13.94 0.65
N ARG A 143 -24.75 -14.39 -0.05
CA ARG A 143 -24.27 -15.78 0.04
C ARG A 143 -23.38 -16.00 1.26
N PHE A 144 -22.57 -15.01 1.58
CA PHE A 144 -21.60 -15.06 2.65
C PHE A 144 -21.63 -13.72 3.45
N PRO A 145 -22.66 -13.48 4.29
CA PRO A 145 -22.89 -12.17 4.94
C PRO A 145 -22.10 -11.93 6.25
N THR A 146 -21.47 -12.95 6.83
CA THR A 146 -20.84 -12.89 8.17
C THR A 146 -19.60 -13.78 8.29
N ASN A 147 -19.07 -14.23 7.18
CA ASN A 147 -17.90 -15.11 7.10
C ASN A 147 -16.60 -14.30 7.07
N THR A 148 -15.51 -14.96 7.40
CA THR A 148 -14.18 -14.39 7.20
C THR A 148 -13.53 -15.03 5.98
N PHE A 149 -13.14 -14.20 5.02
CA PHE A 149 -12.29 -14.56 3.90
C PHE A 149 -10.83 -14.54 4.36
N ASN A 150 -10.09 -15.61 4.06
CA ASN A 150 -8.70 -15.76 4.47
C ASN A 150 -7.82 -15.95 3.23
N LEU A 151 -6.79 -15.12 3.10
CA LEU A 151 -5.74 -15.29 2.10
C LEU A 151 -4.89 -16.51 2.48
N THR A 152 -4.69 -17.45 1.56
CA THR A 152 -3.93 -18.68 1.79
C THR A 152 -2.63 -18.77 0.99
N GLY A 153 -2.49 -17.97 -0.06
CA GLY A 153 -1.27 -17.92 -0.87
C GLY A 153 -1.29 -16.75 -1.84
N VAL A 154 -0.12 -16.20 -2.14
CA VAL A 154 0.10 -15.14 -3.12
C VAL A 154 1.34 -15.48 -3.92
N ASP A 155 1.26 -15.33 -5.24
CA ASP A 155 2.36 -15.42 -6.19
C ASP A 155 2.27 -14.31 -7.24
N GLY A 156 3.41 -13.98 -7.84
CA GLY A 156 3.54 -12.95 -8.86
C GLY A 156 4.06 -11.60 -8.35
N THR A 157 4.61 -10.82 -9.28
CA THR A 157 5.15 -9.46 -9.04
C THR A 157 4.78 -8.52 -10.19
N GLY A 158 4.94 -7.21 -10.00
CA GLY A 158 4.64 -6.22 -11.04
C GLY A 158 3.13 -6.14 -11.34
N PRO A 159 2.69 -6.21 -12.62
CA PRO A 159 1.31 -5.97 -13.02
C PRO A 159 0.37 -7.17 -12.82
N THR A 160 0.85 -8.32 -12.34
CA THR A 160 0.01 -9.51 -12.17
C THR A 160 0.12 -10.06 -10.74
N ARG A 161 -1.00 -10.53 -10.20
CA ARG A 161 -1.05 -11.34 -8.97
C ARG A 161 -1.88 -12.58 -9.20
N HIS A 162 -1.38 -13.72 -8.73
CA HIS A 162 -2.14 -14.94 -8.55
C HIS A 162 -2.26 -15.19 -7.07
N PHE A 163 -3.47 -15.47 -6.57
CA PHE A 163 -3.65 -15.69 -5.15
C PHE A 163 -4.78 -16.65 -4.86
N THR A 164 -4.69 -17.31 -3.71
CA THR A 164 -5.69 -18.26 -3.24
C THR A 164 -6.29 -17.81 -1.94
N TRP A 165 -7.56 -18.12 -1.73
CA TRP A 165 -8.29 -17.74 -0.54
C TRP A 165 -9.35 -18.77 -0.18
N THR A 166 -9.79 -18.76 1.08
CA THR A 166 -10.82 -19.66 1.59
C THR A 166 -11.84 -18.90 2.42
N THR A 167 -13.04 -19.45 2.51
CA THR A 167 -14.01 -19.02 3.49
C THR A 167 -15.01 -20.11 3.85
N THR A 168 -15.55 -20.01 5.07
CA THR A 168 -16.48 -20.98 5.65
C THR A 168 -17.70 -20.22 6.14
N SER A 169 -18.89 -20.71 5.81
CA SER A 169 -20.14 -20.16 6.33
C SER A 169 -21.17 -21.26 6.60
N PRO A 170 -22.20 -20.98 7.41
CA PRO A 170 -23.33 -21.91 7.57
C PRO A 170 -24.07 -22.22 6.26
N TYR A 171 -23.89 -21.41 5.21
CA TYR A 171 -24.58 -21.52 3.92
C TYR A 171 -23.75 -22.21 2.83
N GLY A 172 -22.50 -22.59 3.15
CA GLY A 172 -21.57 -23.22 2.23
C GLY A 172 -20.14 -22.81 2.50
N ASN A 173 -19.21 -23.56 1.92
CA ASN A 173 -17.77 -23.37 2.08
C ASN A 173 -17.08 -23.21 0.74
N ILE A 174 -16.02 -22.39 0.73
CA ILE A 174 -15.08 -22.22 -0.38
C ILE A 174 -13.69 -22.58 0.14
N THR A 175 -13.13 -23.67 -0.36
CA THR A 175 -11.78 -24.12 0.01
C THR A 175 -10.78 -24.01 -1.14
N ASP A 176 -11.25 -23.62 -2.33
CA ASP A 176 -10.50 -23.61 -3.58
C ASP A 176 -10.57 -22.25 -4.31
N GLY A 177 -10.76 -21.16 -3.56
CA GLY A 177 -10.70 -19.80 -4.10
C GLY A 177 -9.35 -19.54 -4.77
N ASN A 178 -9.38 -19.17 -6.04
CA ASN A 178 -8.21 -18.99 -6.89
C ASN A 178 -8.46 -17.87 -7.89
N ASP A 179 -7.73 -16.78 -7.71
CA ASP A 179 -7.97 -15.51 -8.39
C ASP A 179 -6.69 -15.02 -9.08
N THR A 180 -6.88 -14.26 -10.16
CA THR A 180 -5.80 -13.60 -10.88
C THR A 180 -6.16 -12.14 -11.15
N PHE A 181 -5.32 -11.21 -10.69
CA PHE A 181 -5.41 -9.80 -11.02
C PHE A 181 -4.42 -9.38 -12.09
N GLY A 182 -4.89 -8.54 -13.01
CA GLY A 182 -4.07 -7.60 -13.76
C GLY A 182 -4.21 -6.20 -13.19
N ILE A 183 -3.09 -5.54 -12.97
CA ILE A 183 -2.99 -4.30 -12.22
C ILE A 183 -2.39 -3.22 -13.13
N VAL A 184 -3.09 -2.09 -13.21
CA VAL A 184 -2.65 -0.88 -13.93
C VAL A 184 -2.84 0.30 -12.98
N ASP A 185 -1.81 1.13 -12.80
CA ASP A 185 -1.82 2.30 -11.91
C ASP A 185 -2.33 2.00 -10.48
N GLY A 186 -1.99 0.82 -9.96
CA GLY A 186 -2.39 0.37 -8.62
C GLY A 186 -3.86 -0.04 -8.49
N LYS A 187 -4.60 -0.15 -9.60
CA LYS A 187 -6.00 -0.61 -9.65
C LYS A 187 -6.13 -1.93 -10.41
N ILE A 188 -7.14 -2.72 -10.03
CA ILE A 188 -7.48 -3.96 -10.73
C ILE A 188 -8.11 -3.59 -12.08
N ALA A 189 -7.42 -3.88 -13.18
CA ALA A 189 -7.89 -3.67 -14.54
C ALA A 189 -8.58 -4.92 -15.11
N TYR A 190 -8.06 -6.11 -14.79
CA TYR A 190 -8.78 -7.36 -15.04
C TYR A 190 -8.69 -8.30 -13.85
N HIS A 191 -9.73 -9.09 -13.63
CA HIS A 191 -9.80 -10.08 -12.57
C HIS A 191 -10.40 -11.38 -13.12
N TYR A 192 -9.71 -12.50 -12.96
CA TYR A 192 -10.27 -13.83 -13.13
C TYR A 192 -10.52 -14.46 -11.76
N THR A 193 -11.71 -15.00 -11.53
CA THR A 193 -12.08 -15.68 -10.29
C THR A 193 -12.56 -17.09 -10.55
N TYR A 194 -12.07 -18.02 -9.73
CA TYR A 194 -12.54 -19.39 -9.68
C TYR A 194 -12.73 -19.84 -8.23
N PHE A 195 -13.85 -20.51 -7.96
CA PHE A 195 -14.11 -21.26 -6.74
C PHE A 195 -15.32 -22.16 -6.91
N ASN A 196 -15.44 -23.18 -6.05
CA ASN A 196 -16.65 -23.96 -5.87
C ASN A 196 -17.25 -23.70 -4.50
N VAL A 197 -18.58 -23.78 -4.41
CA VAL A 197 -19.29 -23.77 -3.12
C VAL A 197 -19.78 -25.17 -2.83
N THR A 198 -19.33 -25.71 -1.70
CA THR A 198 -19.71 -27.03 -1.18
C THR A 198 -20.55 -26.91 0.07
#